data_AF-A0A7J4CVC0-F1
#
_entry.id   AF-A0A7J4CVC0-F1
#
_cell.length_a   1.000
_cell.length_b   1.000
_cell.length_c   1.000
_cell.angle_alpha   90.00
_cell.angle_beta   90.00
_cell.angle_gamma   90.00
#
_symmetry.space_group_name_H-M   'P 1'
#
loop_
_entity.id
_entity.type
_entity.pdbx_description
1 polymer ?
#
loop_
_entity_poly.entity_id
_entity_poly.type
_entity_poly.pdbx_seq_one_letter_code
_entity_poly.pdbx_strand_id
1 'polypeptide(L)'
;MGIEIRKILADCDLDGLIAAAVLKTVYPDAEVCFGHPAELRSGIHDHWIDASTAICDLPFHPNCGLYLDHHATNRPSAEEQALFEAGGGVCQWEDKPSAARVAYDLYLGDNDLSHLTPLMAMVD
;
A
#
# COMPACT_ATOMS: atom_id res chain seq x y z
N MET A 1 -11.87 -4.91 7.44
CA MET A 1 -10.92 -5.98 7.04
C MET A 1 -10.24 -6.55 8.28
N GLY A 2 -9.84 -7.82 8.27
CA GLY A 2 -9.23 -8.51 9.42
C GLY A 2 -7.71 -8.65 9.38
N ILE A 3 -7.02 -7.90 8.51
CA ILE A 3 -5.55 -7.92 8.42
C ILE A 3 -4.96 -6.98 9.47
N GLU A 4 -3.91 -7.46 10.14
CA GLU A 4 -3.10 -6.68 11.09
C GLU A 4 -1.79 -6.25 10.40
N ILE A 5 -1.70 -4.96 10.05
CA ILE A 5 -0.48 -4.39 9.46
C ILE A 5 0.43 -3.86 10.56
N ARG A 6 1.70 -4.26 10.52
CA ARG A 6 2.76 -3.81 11.44
C ARG A 6 3.88 -3.05 10.75
N LYS A 7 3.93 -3.11 9.41
CA LYS A 7 4.96 -2.50 8.58
C LYS A 7 4.33 -1.88 7.35
N ILE A 8 4.80 -0.72 6.93
CA ILE A 8 4.36 -0.02 5.72
C ILE A 8 5.63 0.29 4.91
N LEU A 9 5.74 -0.27 3.72
CA LEU A 9 6.75 0.09 2.72
C LEU A 9 6.06 0.93 1.64
N ALA A 10 6.40 2.20 1.53
CA ALA A 10 5.78 3.11 0.56
C ALA A 10 6.81 3.74 -0.37
N ASP A 11 6.39 4.20 -1.56
CA ASP A 11 7.26 5.03 -2.40
C ASP A 11 7.63 6.33 -1.65
N CYS A 12 8.82 6.84 -1.97
CA CYS A 12 9.44 7.99 -1.34
C CYS A 12 8.97 9.35 -1.90
N ASP A 13 7.97 9.35 -2.78
CA ASP A 13 7.38 10.56 -3.34
C ASP A 13 6.17 11.06 -2.51
N LEU A 14 5.41 12.03 -3.05
CA LEU A 14 4.26 12.60 -2.34
C LEU A 14 3.09 11.63 -2.23
N ASP A 15 2.85 10.80 -3.25
CA ASP A 15 1.76 9.84 -3.27
C ASP A 15 2.02 8.76 -2.20
N GLY A 16 3.19 8.11 -2.26
CA GLY A 16 3.60 7.13 -1.28
C GLY A 16 3.62 7.66 0.16
N LEU A 17 4.08 8.91 0.37
CA LEU A 17 4.04 9.57 1.69
C LEU A 17 2.61 9.70 2.24
N ILE A 18 1.67 10.16 1.41
CA ILE A 18 0.29 10.36 1.83
C ILE A 18 -0.43 9.01 2.01
N ALA A 19 -0.18 8.02 1.15
CA ALA A 19 -0.67 6.66 1.31
C ALA A 19 -0.21 6.06 2.66
N ALA A 20 1.07 6.23 2.99
CA ALA A 20 1.62 5.82 4.28
C ALA A 20 0.96 6.57 5.46
N ALA A 21 0.66 7.86 5.32
CA ALA A 21 -0.04 8.63 6.35
C ALA A 21 -1.48 8.16 6.60
N VAL A 22 -2.21 7.79 5.53
CA VAL A 22 -3.53 7.15 5.65
C VAL A 22 -3.39 5.84 6.43
N LEU A 23 -2.50 4.95 6.01
CA LEU A 23 -2.29 3.67 6.70
C LEU A 23 -1.82 3.83 8.14
N LYS A 24 -0.97 4.81 8.43
CA LYS A 24 -0.51 5.11 9.79
C LYS A 24 -1.64 5.62 10.69
N THR A 25 -2.69 6.22 10.12
CA THR A 25 -3.90 6.58 10.88
C THR A 25 -4.69 5.31 11.28
N VAL A 26 -4.77 4.33 10.38
CA VAL A 26 -5.47 3.06 10.58
C VAL A 26 -4.68 2.08 11.46
N TYR A 27 -3.35 2.08 11.31
CA TYR A 27 -2.40 1.24 12.03
C TYR A 27 -1.36 2.11 12.76
N PRO A 28 -1.73 2.74 13.90
CA PRO A 28 -0.89 3.72 14.58
C PRO A 28 0.49 3.20 15.00
N ASP A 29 0.61 1.91 15.26
CA ASP A 29 1.87 1.29 15.71
C ASP A 29 2.74 0.76 14.56
N ALA A 30 2.28 0.82 13.30
CA ALA A 30 3.01 0.25 12.18
C ALA A 30 4.31 1.02 11.88
N GLU A 31 5.43 0.32 11.74
CA GLU A 31 6.70 0.92 11.31
C GLU A 31 6.60 1.35 9.83
N VAL A 32 7.09 2.55 9.50
CA VAL A 32 7.08 3.08 8.13
C VAL A 32 8.50 3.10 7.57
N CYS A 33 8.67 2.49 6.40
CA CYS A 33 9.87 2.55 5.60
C CYS A 33 9.52 3.14 4.23
N PHE A 34 10.37 4.01 3.71
CA PHE A 34 10.26 4.52 2.34
C PHE A 34 11.30 3.85 1.47
N GLY A 35 10.90 3.44 0.28
CA GLY A 35 11.77 2.82 -0.71
C GLY A 35 11.51 3.34 -2.10
N HIS A 36 12.30 2.89 -3.06
CA HIS A 36 12.11 3.21 -4.47
C HIS A 36 11.74 1.94 -5.27
N PRO A 37 10.94 2.02 -6.35
CA PRO A 37 10.55 0.86 -7.15
C PRO A 37 11.73 0.00 -7.63
N ALA A 38 12.88 0.61 -7.91
CA ALA A 38 14.09 -0.11 -8.31
C ALA A 38 14.69 -0.95 -7.17
N GLU A 39 14.62 -0.47 -5.92
CA GLU A 39 15.12 -1.20 -4.75
C GLU A 39 14.24 -2.41 -4.47
N LEU A 40 12.91 -2.24 -4.52
CA LEU A 40 11.98 -3.34 -4.31
C LEU A 40 12.18 -4.45 -5.37
N ARG A 41 12.32 -4.08 -6.65
CA ARG A 41 12.61 -5.04 -7.72
C ARG A 41 13.98 -5.72 -7.59
N SER A 42 14.94 -5.06 -6.95
CA SER A 42 16.29 -5.63 -6.74
C SER A 42 16.34 -6.65 -5.58
N GLY A 43 15.28 -6.74 -4.78
CA GLY A 43 15.20 -7.62 -3.62
C GLY A 43 15.83 -7.04 -2.33
N ILE A 44 16.21 -5.75 -2.33
CA ILE A 44 16.81 -5.10 -1.15
C ILE A 44 15.89 -5.19 0.08
N HIS A 45 14.57 -5.13 -0.14
CA HIS A 45 13.56 -5.12 0.92
C HIS A 45 12.99 -6.51 1.26
N ASP A 46 13.39 -7.59 0.56
CA ASP A 46 12.77 -8.92 0.70
C ASP A 46 12.83 -9.46 2.14
N HIS A 47 13.92 -9.19 2.85
CA HIS A 47 14.11 -9.60 4.23
C HIS A 47 13.21 -8.86 5.22
N TRP A 48 12.67 -7.71 4.81
CA TRP A 48 11.79 -6.86 5.61
C TRP A 48 10.31 -7.09 5.30
N ILE A 49 9.97 -7.67 4.14
CA ILE A 49 8.58 -7.88 3.71
C ILE A 49 8.05 -9.23 4.19
N ASP A 50 6.90 -9.19 4.86
CA ASP A 50 6.12 -10.36 5.26
C ASP A 50 4.61 -10.07 5.24
N ALA A 51 3.80 -11.05 5.64
CA ALA A 51 2.33 -10.98 5.63
C ALA A 51 1.74 -9.89 6.54
N SER A 52 2.55 -9.21 7.37
CA SER A 52 2.14 -8.04 8.17
C SER A 52 2.57 -6.70 7.54
N THR A 53 3.10 -6.74 6.32
CA THR A 53 3.61 -5.59 5.58
C THR A 53 2.57 -5.09 4.58
N ALA A 54 2.25 -3.79 4.62
CA ALA A 54 1.56 -3.10 3.55
C ALA A 54 2.60 -2.53 2.58
N ILE A 55 2.40 -2.72 1.28
CA ILE A 55 3.17 -2.09 0.22
C ILE A 55 2.28 -1.09 -0.48
N CYS A 56 2.75 0.16 -0.61
CA CYS A 56 2.00 1.26 -1.20
C CYS A 56 2.81 1.93 -2.30
N ASP A 57 2.17 2.13 -3.46
CA ASP A 57 2.74 2.86 -4.60
C ASP A 57 4.06 2.29 -5.14
N LEU A 58 4.30 1.01 -4.88
CA LEU A 58 5.51 0.31 -5.27
C LEU A 58 5.13 -0.95 -6.04
N PRO A 59 6.07 -1.58 -6.77
CA PRO A 59 5.80 -2.85 -7.47
C PRO A 59 5.25 -3.95 -6.56
N PHE A 60 4.37 -4.79 -7.10
CA PHE A 60 3.80 -5.92 -6.36
C PHE A 60 4.88 -6.87 -5.81
N HIS A 61 4.71 -7.30 -4.55
CA HIS A 61 5.53 -8.33 -3.91
C HIS A 61 4.64 -9.36 -3.21
N PRO A 62 4.71 -10.66 -3.56
CA PRO A 62 3.74 -11.66 -3.13
C PRO A 62 3.78 -12.00 -1.63
N ASN A 63 4.88 -11.68 -0.94
CA ASN A 63 4.99 -11.96 0.50
C ASN A 63 4.35 -10.89 1.39
N CYS A 64 3.86 -9.77 0.85
CA CYS A 64 3.21 -8.73 1.67
C CYS A 64 1.84 -9.21 2.20
N GLY A 65 1.22 -8.44 3.10
CA GLY A 65 -0.15 -8.68 3.57
C GLY A 65 -1.19 -7.83 2.83
N LEU A 66 -0.82 -6.60 2.50
CA LEU A 66 -1.67 -5.63 1.83
C LEU A 66 -0.88 -4.98 0.70
N TYR A 67 -1.46 -4.96 -0.50
CA TYR A 67 -0.90 -4.29 -1.66
C TYR A 67 -1.84 -3.16 -2.11
N LEU A 68 -1.33 -1.93 -2.18
CA LEU A 68 -2.07 -0.71 -2.56
C LEU A 68 -1.32 0.01 -3.67
N ASP A 69 -1.93 0.14 -4.84
CA ASP A 69 -1.26 0.75 -5.99
C ASP A 69 -2.28 1.14 -7.07
N HIS A 70 -1.83 1.93 -8.04
CA HIS A 70 -2.63 2.39 -9.17
C HIS A 70 -1.88 2.31 -10.51
N HIS A 71 -0.57 2.04 -10.48
CA HIS A 71 0.26 1.97 -11.68
C HIS A 71 -0.07 0.73 -12.51
N ALA A 72 -0.45 0.91 -13.78
CA ALA A 72 -0.75 -0.20 -14.69
C ALA A 72 0.42 -1.19 -14.85
N THR A 73 1.67 -0.73 -14.74
CA THR A 73 2.87 -1.56 -14.86
C THR A 73 3.18 -2.40 -13.63
N ASN A 74 2.60 -2.05 -12.48
CA ASN A 74 2.83 -2.73 -11.20
C ASN A 74 1.68 -3.71 -10.88
N ARG A 75 0.57 -3.65 -11.62
CA ARG A 75 -0.59 -4.53 -11.43
C ARG A 75 -0.19 -6.01 -11.55
N PRO A 76 -0.46 -6.86 -10.53
CA PRO A 76 -0.21 -8.28 -10.64
C PRO A 76 -1.05 -8.90 -11.76
N SER A 77 -0.55 -9.98 -12.36
CA SER A 77 -1.36 -10.80 -13.25
C SER A 77 -2.53 -11.43 -12.49
N ALA A 78 -3.56 -11.87 -13.22
CA ALA A 78 -4.72 -12.51 -12.60
C ALA A 78 -4.35 -13.79 -11.82
N GLU A 79 -3.32 -14.51 -12.28
CA GLU A 79 -2.80 -15.70 -11.58
C GLU A 79 -2.07 -15.32 -10.29
N GLU A 80 -1.18 -14.32 -10.33
CA GLU A 80 -0.46 -13.82 -9.15
C GLU A 80 -1.43 -13.29 -8.10
N GLN A 81 -2.43 -12.50 -8.50
CA GLN A 81 -3.43 -11.98 -7.59
C GLN A 81 -4.26 -13.10 -6.95
N ALA A 82 -4.70 -14.09 -7.74
CA ALA A 82 -5.48 -15.21 -7.21
C ALA A 82 -4.68 -16.04 -6.18
N LEU A 83 -3.39 -16.29 -6.44
CA LEU A 83 -2.51 -16.99 -5.50
C LEU A 83 -2.28 -16.17 -4.22
N PHE A 84 -2.05 -14.87 -4.38
CA PHE A 84 -1.84 -13.94 -3.27
C PHE A 84 -3.06 -13.88 -2.34
N GLU A 85 -4.26 -13.70 -2.91
CA GLU A 85 -5.52 -13.63 -2.16
C GLU A 85 -5.89 -14.99 -1.53
N ALA A 86 -5.62 -16.11 -2.21
CA ALA A 86 -5.77 -17.44 -1.62
C ALA A 86 -4.84 -17.68 -0.42
N GLY A 87 -3.69 -17.00 -0.39
CA GLY A 87 -2.76 -16.97 0.74
C GLY A 87 -3.16 -16.04 1.89
N GLY A 88 -4.28 -15.31 1.75
CA GLY A 88 -4.76 -14.33 2.73
C GLY A 88 -4.26 -12.91 2.52
N GLY A 89 -3.51 -12.64 1.45
CA GLY A 89 -3.14 -11.29 1.04
C GLY A 89 -4.35 -10.50 0.54
N VAL A 90 -4.29 -9.18 0.62
CA VAL A 90 -5.32 -8.28 0.11
C VAL A 90 -4.73 -7.39 -0.98
N CYS A 91 -5.20 -7.56 -2.21
CA CYS A 91 -4.77 -6.77 -3.36
C CYS A 91 -5.78 -5.66 -3.62
N GLN A 92 -5.35 -4.42 -3.46
CA GLN A 92 -6.13 -3.20 -3.68
C GLN A 92 -5.40 -2.38 -4.74
N TRP A 93 -5.45 -2.90 -5.96
CA TRP A 93 -5.04 -2.16 -7.15
C TRP A 93 -6.28 -1.56 -7.78
N GLU A 94 -6.32 -0.24 -7.97
CA GLU A 94 -7.45 0.43 -8.63
C GLU A 94 -6.96 1.47 -9.63
N ASP A 95 -7.71 1.65 -10.72
CA ASP A 95 -7.49 2.72 -11.70
C ASP A 95 -7.99 4.06 -11.13
N LYS A 96 -7.23 4.57 -10.16
CA LYS A 96 -7.45 5.84 -9.46
C LYS A 96 -6.27 6.79 -9.67
N PRO A 97 -6.43 8.09 -9.40
CA PRO A 97 -5.36 9.05 -9.65
C PRO A 97 -4.07 8.82 -8.86
N SER A 98 -4.14 8.21 -7.68
CA SER A 98 -3.01 7.93 -6.79
C SER A 98 -3.22 6.70 -5.91
N ALA A 99 -2.14 6.11 -5.41
CA ALA A 99 -2.17 5.08 -4.37
C ALA A 99 -2.72 5.63 -3.04
N ALA A 100 -2.46 6.89 -2.72
CA ALA A 100 -3.03 7.62 -1.59
C ALA A 100 -4.56 7.65 -1.66
N ARG A 101 -5.12 7.91 -2.84
CA ARG A 101 -6.56 7.87 -3.06
C ARG A 101 -7.11 6.45 -2.89
N VAL A 102 -6.42 5.42 -3.38
CA VAL A 102 -6.82 4.01 -3.14
C VAL A 102 -6.86 3.71 -1.64
N ALA A 103 -5.80 4.06 -0.90
CA ALA A 103 -5.74 3.85 0.54
C ALA A 103 -6.83 4.63 1.30
N TYR A 104 -7.06 5.89 0.91
CA TYR A 104 -8.06 6.76 1.55
C TYR A 104 -9.46 6.17 1.39
N ASP A 105 -9.86 5.82 0.16
CA ASP A 105 -11.20 5.30 -0.10
C ASP A 105 -11.43 3.94 0.57
N LEU A 106 -10.39 3.10 0.65
CA LEU A 106 -10.43 1.80 1.33
C LEU A 106 -10.79 1.91 2.81
N TYR A 107 -10.29 2.95 3.50
CA TYR A 107 -10.41 3.07 4.96
C TYR A 107 -11.33 4.18 5.45
N LEU A 108 -11.81 5.06 4.56
CA LEU A 108 -12.68 6.20 4.90
C LEU A 108 -13.95 5.80 5.65
N GLY A 109 -14.53 4.64 5.34
CA GLY A 109 -15.78 4.19 5.97
C GLY A 109 -15.65 3.78 7.44
N ASP A 110 -14.44 3.34 7.83
CA ASP A 110 -14.18 2.74 9.14
C ASP A 110 -13.29 3.62 10.04
N ASN A 111 -12.71 4.70 9.51
CA ASN A 111 -11.72 5.54 10.20
C ASN A 111 -11.96 7.03 9.95
N ASP A 112 -11.62 7.87 10.93
CA ASP A 112 -11.58 9.33 10.72
C ASP A 112 -10.29 9.71 9.98
N LEU A 113 -10.45 10.06 8.70
CA LEU A 113 -9.39 10.55 7.83
C LEU A 113 -9.55 12.03 7.48
N SER A 114 -10.41 12.76 8.19
CA SER A 114 -10.79 14.14 7.84
C SER A 114 -9.61 15.13 7.85
N HIS A 115 -8.59 14.87 8.66
CA HIS A 115 -7.34 15.64 8.67
C HIS A 115 -6.49 15.46 7.41
N LEU A 116 -6.69 14.38 6.65
CA LEU A 116 -5.98 14.10 5.40
C LEU A 116 -6.77 14.55 4.16
N THR A 117 -8.08 14.80 4.27
CA THR A 117 -8.91 15.25 3.13
C THR A 117 -8.32 16.45 2.39
N PRO A 118 -7.79 17.50 3.04
CA PRO A 118 -7.21 18.64 2.33
C PRO A 118 -5.96 18.29 1.50
N LEU A 119 -5.26 17.22 1.87
CA LEU A 119 -4.05 16.76 1.18
C LEU A 119 -4.37 15.93 -0.06
N MET A 120 -5.56 15.31 -0.13
CA MET A 120 -5.94 14.48 -1.27
C MET A 120 -5.93 15.26 -2.60
N ALA A 121 -6.30 16.53 -2.58
CA ALA A 121 -6.26 17.38 -3.78
C ALA A 121 -4.86 17.59 -4.37
N MET A 122 -3.79 17.22 -3.64
CA MET A 122 -2.41 17.30 -4.12
C MET A 122 -1.95 16.04 -4.87
N VAL A 123 -2.69 14.93 -4.72
CA VAL A 123 -2.38 13.60 -5.28
C VAL A 123 -3.54 13.01 -6.08
N ASP A 124 -4.69 13.69 -6.14
CA ASP A 124 -5.81 13.36 -7.02
C ASP A 124 -5.59 13.81 -8.48
#